data_AF-A0A7C3H2H8-F1
#
_entry.id   AF-A0A7C3H2H8-F1
#
_cell.length_a   1.000
_cell.length_b   1.000
_cell.length_c   1.000
_cell.angle_alpha   90.00
_cell.angle_beta   90.00
_cell.angle_gamma   90.00
#
_symmetry.space_group_name_H-M   'P 1'
#
loop_
_entity.id
_entity.type
_entity.pdbx_description
1 polymer ?
#
loop_
_entity_poly.entity_id
_entity_poly.type
_entity_poly.pdbx_seq_one_letter_code
_entity_poly.pdbx_strand_id
1 'polypeptide(L)'
;MSVTATPKKRDCSKEKDFDPLANKSKQICLPIEPDDYQRILFDAHAFRIELDDLMDEFPELFPGTIKQGYKLHDILPESKKMPDIRLRRIKVVVSDSPLKEEVFTIRPSFVMPYMTG
;
A
#
# COMPACT_ATOMS: atom_id res chain seq x y z
N MET A 1 -17.35 48.80 8.82
CA MET A 1 -16.36 48.28 7.86
C MET A 1 -16.65 46.80 7.68
N SER A 2 -17.24 46.42 6.55
CA SER A 2 -17.75 45.07 6.32
C SER A 2 -16.83 44.34 5.34
N VAL A 3 -16.17 43.27 5.79
CA VAL A 3 -15.37 42.39 4.93
C VAL A 3 -16.28 41.31 4.36
N THR A 4 -16.66 41.45 3.10
CA THR A 4 -17.38 40.44 2.34
C THR A 4 -16.41 39.33 1.92
N ALA A 5 -16.44 38.21 2.64
CA ALA A 5 -15.71 37.00 2.26
C ALA A 5 -16.37 36.35 1.05
N THR A 6 -15.72 36.40 -0.12
CA THR A 6 -16.16 35.72 -1.34
C THR A 6 -15.90 34.20 -1.19
N PRO A 7 -16.91 33.32 -1.37
CA PRO A 7 -16.69 31.88 -1.26
C PRO A 7 -15.84 31.39 -2.44
N LYS A 8 -14.64 30.87 -2.13
CA LYS A 8 -13.76 30.21 -3.10
C LYS A 8 -14.43 28.92 -3.58
N LYS A 9 -14.94 28.94 -4.81
CA LYS A 9 -15.52 27.78 -5.50
C LYS A 9 -14.44 26.70 -5.64
N ARG A 10 -14.72 25.47 -5.19
CA ARG A 10 -13.83 24.33 -5.40
C ARG A 10 -14.08 23.81 -6.82
N ASP A 11 -13.05 23.83 -7.65
CA ASP A 11 -13.04 23.10 -8.91
C ASP A 11 -12.92 21.60 -8.61
N CYS A 12 -14.05 20.97 -8.29
CA CYS A 12 -14.14 19.52 -8.36
C CYS A 12 -14.26 19.16 -9.85
N SER A 13 -13.14 18.83 -10.48
CA SER A 13 -13.12 18.23 -11.82
C SER A 13 -13.94 16.94 -11.76
N LYS A 14 -15.18 16.98 -12.27
CA LYS A 14 -16.15 15.89 -12.14
C LYS A 14 -15.89 14.70 -13.08
N GLU A 15 -14.93 14.80 -13.97
CA GLU A 15 -14.61 13.76 -14.94
C GLU A 15 -13.09 13.65 -15.01
N LYS A 16 -12.51 12.93 -14.06
CA LYS A 16 -11.28 12.20 -14.35
C LYS A 16 -11.74 10.83 -14.79
N ASP A 17 -11.31 10.41 -15.97
CA ASP A 17 -11.30 8.98 -16.31
C ASP A 17 -10.78 8.26 -15.07
N PHE A 18 -11.61 7.40 -14.48
CA PHE A 18 -11.21 6.56 -13.38
C PHE A 18 -10.24 5.55 -13.98
N ASP A 19 -9.00 5.99 -14.15
CA ASP A 19 -7.87 5.12 -14.40
C ASP A 19 -7.41 4.69 -13.01
N PRO A 20 -7.79 3.48 -12.54
CA PRO A 20 -7.42 3.00 -11.21
C PRO A 20 -5.90 2.93 -11.03
N LEU A 21 -5.12 3.08 -12.10
CA LEU A 21 -3.66 3.08 -12.10
C LEU A 21 -3.05 4.50 -12.12
N ALA A 22 -3.83 5.55 -12.34
CA ALA A 22 -3.34 6.93 -12.46
C ALA A 22 -2.94 7.54 -11.10
N ASN A 23 -3.55 7.11 -10.00
CA ASN A 23 -3.11 7.44 -8.64
C ASN A 23 -2.20 6.32 -8.12
N LYS A 24 -0.93 6.35 -8.52
CA LYS A 24 0.11 5.33 -8.29
C LYS A 24 0.57 5.21 -6.82
N SER A 25 -0.33 5.16 -5.84
CA SER A 25 0.07 4.60 -4.55
C SER A 25 0.26 3.11 -4.74
N LYS A 26 1.50 2.65 -4.95
CA LYS A 26 1.86 1.24 -5.04
C LYS A 26 1.68 0.57 -3.67
N GLN A 27 0.42 0.40 -3.26
CA GLN A 27 0.03 -0.18 -1.99
C GLN A 27 -0.87 -1.38 -2.26
N ILE A 28 -0.61 -2.46 -1.55
CA ILE A 28 -1.45 -3.66 -1.55
C ILE A 28 -2.16 -3.66 -0.20
N CYS A 29 -3.48 -3.56 -0.23
CA CYS A 29 -4.30 -3.59 0.98
C CYS A 29 -4.66 -5.02 1.33
N LEU A 30 -4.23 -5.52 2.49
CA LEU A 30 -4.47 -6.89 2.93
C LEU A 30 -5.34 -6.97 4.18
N PRO A 31 -6.24 -7.97 4.31
CA PRO A 31 -7.10 -8.16 5.46
C PRO A 31 -6.34 -8.79 6.65
N ILE A 32 -5.34 -8.09 7.19
CA ILE A 32 -4.55 -8.55 8.33
C ILE A 32 -5.00 -7.82 9.59
N GLU A 33 -5.24 -8.57 10.66
CA GLU A 33 -5.58 -8.02 11.97
C GLU A 33 -4.39 -7.27 12.60
N PRO A 34 -4.62 -6.22 13.41
CA PRO A 34 -3.55 -5.40 13.98
C PRO A 34 -2.53 -6.19 14.80
N ASP A 35 -3.01 -7.09 15.67
CA ASP A 35 -2.16 -7.87 16.57
C ASP A 35 -1.24 -8.82 15.81
N ASP A 36 -1.79 -9.50 14.79
CA ASP A 36 -1.03 -10.43 13.96
C ASP A 36 -0.01 -9.68 13.11
N TYR A 37 -0.40 -8.55 12.52
CA TYR A 37 0.52 -7.70 11.77
C TYR A 37 1.71 -7.25 12.63
N GLN A 38 1.47 -6.81 13.87
CA GLN A 38 2.53 -6.40 14.78
C GLN A 38 3.49 -7.53 15.15
N ARG A 39 2.97 -8.76 15.31
CA ARG A 39 3.79 -9.95 15.62
C ARG A 39 4.70 -10.32 14.45
N ILE A 40 4.18 -10.31 13.23
CA ILE A 40 4.91 -10.77 12.04
C ILE A 40 5.77 -9.68 11.39
N LEU A 41 5.53 -8.39 11.68
CA LEU A 41 6.13 -7.27 10.95
C LEU A 41 7.67 -7.36 10.86
N PHE A 42 8.33 -7.70 11.97
CA PHE A 42 9.80 -7.78 12.04
C PHE A 42 10.37 -9.17 11.77
N ASP A 43 9.52 -10.20 11.73
CA ASP A 43 9.91 -11.56 11.36
C ASP A 43 9.77 -11.73 9.84
N ALA A 44 10.88 -11.87 9.13
CA ALA A 44 10.86 -12.06 7.68
C ALA A 44 10.21 -13.37 7.26
N HIS A 45 10.38 -14.44 8.03
CA HIS A 45 9.87 -15.75 7.71
C HIS A 45 8.37 -15.84 8.00
N ALA A 46 7.93 -15.38 9.17
CA ALA A 46 6.51 -15.36 9.51
C ALA A 46 5.71 -14.45 8.56
N PHE A 47 6.24 -13.27 8.22
CA PHE A 47 5.59 -12.38 7.25
C PHE A 47 5.49 -12.99 5.85
N ARG A 48 6.49 -13.79 5.45
CA ARG A 48 6.50 -14.48 4.16
C ARG A 48 5.38 -15.52 4.11
N ILE A 49 5.23 -16.33 5.16
CA ILE A 49 4.17 -17.35 5.25
C ILE A 49 2.80 -16.69 5.14
N GLU A 50 2.53 -15.69 5.98
CA GLU A 50 1.25 -14.98 5.97
C GLU A 50 0.93 -14.36 4.60
N LEU A 51 1.94 -13.78 3.96
CA LEU A 51 1.76 -13.16 2.65
C LEU A 51 1.51 -14.20 1.55
N ASP A 52 2.18 -15.35 1.60
CA ASP A 52 1.97 -16.45 0.66
C ASP A 52 0.55 -17.05 0.86
N ASP A 53 0.09 -17.21 2.10
CA ASP A 53 -1.29 -17.65 2.41
C ASP A 53 -2.34 -16.66 1.88
N LEU A 54 -2.15 -15.36 2.08
CA LEU A 54 -3.04 -14.32 1.56
C LEU A 54 -3.02 -14.23 0.02
N MET A 55 -1.88 -14.54 -0.61
CA MET A 55 -1.77 -14.62 -2.06
C MET A 55 -2.56 -15.78 -2.64
N ASP A 56 -2.65 -16.90 -1.91
CA ASP A 56 -3.46 -18.06 -2.29
C ASP A 56 -4.95 -17.82 -2.03
N GLU A 57 -5.31 -17.13 -0.93
CA GLU A 57 -6.70 -16.82 -0.58
C GLU A 57 -7.29 -15.68 -1.43
N PHE A 58 -6.52 -14.62 -1.69
CA PHE A 58 -6.97 -13.40 -2.38
C PHE A 58 -6.03 -12.98 -3.52
N PRO A 59 -5.84 -13.82 -4.56
CA PRO A 59 -4.90 -13.54 -5.65
C PRO A 59 -5.20 -12.24 -6.42
N GLU A 60 -6.45 -11.77 -6.42
CA GLU A 60 -6.91 -10.54 -7.07
C GLU A 60 -6.37 -9.26 -6.43
N LEU A 61 -5.93 -9.32 -5.16
CA LEU A 61 -5.34 -8.17 -4.46
C LEU A 61 -3.91 -7.90 -4.91
N PHE A 62 -3.30 -8.85 -5.61
CA PHE A 62 -1.90 -8.80 -5.99
C PHE A 62 -1.71 -8.51 -7.49
N PRO A 63 -0.61 -7.84 -7.88
CA PRO A 63 -0.28 -7.71 -9.29
C PRO A 63 0.03 -9.09 -9.87
N GLY A 64 -0.46 -9.38 -11.09
CA GLY A 64 -0.25 -10.69 -11.72
C GLY A 64 1.22 -11.11 -11.87
N THR A 65 2.14 -10.14 -11.89
CA THR A 65 3.60 -10.38 -11.92
C THR A 65 4.15 -10.96 -10.61
N ILE A 66 3.44 -10.89 -9.49
CA ILE A 66 3.89 -11.43 -8.21
C ILE A 66 4.12 -12.94 -8.25
N LYS A 67 3.42 -13.65 -9.15
CA LYS A 67 3.56 -15.09 -9.37
C LYS A 67 4.96 -15.49 -9.83
N GLN A 68 5.75 -14.55 -10.35
CA GLN A 68 7.15 -14.77 -10.74
C GLN A 68 8.11 -14.67 -9.54
N GLY A 69 7.59 -14.29 -8.38
CA GLY A 69 8.32 -14.10 -7.15
C GLY A 69 8.39 -12.65 -6.71
N TYR A 70 8.64 -12.49 -5.42
CA TYR A 70 8.85 -11.20 -4.77
C TYR A 70 9.92 -11.32 -3.68
N LYS A 71 10.52 -10.18 -3.31
CA LYS A 71 11.48 -10.07 -2.22
C LYS A 71 10.96 -9.09 -1.17
N LEU A 72 11.16 -9.40 0.10
CA LEU A 72 10.95 -8.44 1.18
C LEU A 72 12.01 -7.34 1.04
N HIS A 73 11.60 -6.08 0.99
CA HIS A 73 12.50 -4.96 0.71
C HIS A 73 12.96 -4.29 1.99
N ASP A 74 12.06 -3.56 2.65
CA ASP A 74 12.34 -2.82 3.87
C ASP A 74 11.06 -2.50 4.65
N ILE A 75 11.23 -1.97 5.84
CA ILE A 75 10.15 -1.50 6.70
C ILE A 75 10.25 0.03 6.75
N LEU A 76 9.18 0.71 6.37
CA LEU A 76 9.09 2.15 6.45
C LEU A 76 9.20 2.63 7.90
N PRO A 77 9.70 3.86 8.12
CA PRO A 77 9.65 4.47 9.44
C PRO A 77 8.21 4.57 9.91
N GLU A 78 8.08 4.78 11.22
CA GLU A 78 6.79 4.96 11.87
C GLU A 78 5.97 6.08 11.22
N SER A 79 4.66 5.85 11.08
CA SER A 79 3.78 6.86 10.52
C SER A 79 3.69 8.06 11.46
N LYS A 80 3.86 9.28 10.92
CA LYS A 80 3.64 10.51 11.70
C LYS A 80 2.17 10.69 12.14
N LYS A 81 1.22 9.97 11.52
CA LYS A 81 -0.22 10.10 11.79
C LYS A 81 -0.77 8.99 12.69
N MET A 82 -0.17 7.81 12.70
CA MET A 82 -0.44 6.76 13.70
C MET A 82 0.88 6.29 14.29
N PRO A 83 1.18 6.69 15.54
CA PRO A 83 2.33 6.14 16.24
C PRO A 83 2.22 4.62 16.33
N ASP A 84 3.36 3.96 16.43
CA ASP A 84 3.53 2.50 16.47
C ASP A 84 3.20 1.73 15.18
N ILE A 85 2.71 2.40 14.13
CA ILE A 85 2.45 1.76 12.83
C ILE A 85 3.63 1.96 11.89
N ARG A 86 4.20 0.84 11.47
CA ARG A 86 5.24 0.76 10.42
C ARG A 86 4.73 -0.15 9.30
N LEU A 87 5.08 0.17 8.07
CA LEU A 87 4.62 -0.57 6.90
C LEU A 87 5.76 -1.30 6.22
N ARG A 88 5.54 -2.57 5.85
CA ARG A 88 6.54 -3.37 5.13
C ARG A 88 6.38 -3.20 3.63
N ARG A 89 7.50 -3.13 2.90
CA ARG A 89 7.52 -3.07 1.44
C ARG A 89 8.05 -4.36 0.83
N ILE A 90 7.50 -4.73 -0.31
CA ILE A 90 7.93 -5.85 -1.13
C ILE A 90 8.35 -5.36 -2.51
N LYS A 91 9.32 -6.05 -3.10
CA LYS A 91 9.75 -5.86 -4.48
C LYS A 91 9.26 -7.01 -5.33
N VAL A 92 8.53 -6.70 -6.39
CA VAL A 92 8.02 -7.66 -7.36
C VAL A 92 8.78 -7.50 -8.67
N VAL A 93 9.20 -8.62 -9.27
CA VAL A 93 9.84 -8.61 -10.58
C VAL A 93 8.76 -8.49 -11.65
N VAL A 94 8.93 -7.57 -12.61
CA VAL A 94 7.99 -7.40 -13.72
C VAL A 94 8.45 -8.22 -14.93
N SER A 95 7.57 -9.06 -15.47
CA SER A 95 7.87 -9.98 -16.58
C SER A 95 8.43 -9.32 -17.82
N ASP A 96 8.06 -8.06 -18.09
CA ASP A 96 8.43 -7.38 -19.33
C ASP A 96 9.90 -6.91 -19.33
N SER A 97 10.59 -6.94 -18.19
CA SER A 97 12.03 -6.73 -18.12
C SER A 97 12.60 -7.21 -16.79
N PRO A 98 13.56 -8.16 -16.77
CA PRO A 98 14.23 -8.60 -15.54
C PRO A 98 15.03 -7.48 -14.84
N LEU A 99 15.20 -6.32 -15.49
CA LEU A 99 15.82 -5.12 -14.94
C LEU A 99 14.81 -4.19 -14.23
N LYS A 100 13.51 -4.49 -14.30
CA LYS A 100 12.46 -3.63 -13.76
C LYS A 100 11.78 -4.30 -12.55
N GLU A 101 12.18 -3.84 -11.37
CA GLU A 101 11.55 -4.19 -10.10
C GLU A 101 10.52 -3.12 -9.73
N GLU A 102 9.37 -3.54 -9.22
CA GLU A 102 8.36 -2.65 -8.67
C GLU A 102 8.23 -2.83 -7.16
N VAL A 103 8.31 -1.72 -6.43
CA VAL A 103 8.15 -1.70 -4.98
C VAL A 103 6.69 -1.45 -4.64
N PHE A 104 6.08 -2.38 -3.91
CA PHE A 104 4.75 -2.26 -3.33
C PHE A 104 4.84 -2.16 -1.81
N THR A 105 3.99 -1.35 -1.21
CA THR A 105 3.86 -1.23 0.25
C THR A 105 2.70 -2.11 0.70
N ILE A 106 2.95 -3.03 1.62
CA ILE A 106 1.92 -3.84 2.24
C ILE A 106 1.26 -3.02 3.32
N ARG A 107 -0.03 -2.73 3.11
CA ARG A 107 -0.87 -1.96 4.01
C ARG A 107 -1.93 -2.89 4.58
N PRO A 108 -1.98 -3.12 5.89
CA PRO A 108 -3.08 -3.85 6.48
C PRO A 108 -4.38 -3.02 6.39
N SER A 109 -5.53 -3.69 6.37
CA SER A 109 -6.85 -3.10 6.10
C SER A 109 -7.26 -2.04 7.12
N PHE A 110 -6.82 -2.18 8.37
CA PHE A 110 -7.10 -1.24 9.47
C PHE A 110 -6.37 0.12 9.32
N VAL A 111 -5.33 0.18 8.48
CA VAL A 111 -4.58 1.42 8.23
C VAL A 111 -5.32 2.24 7.18
N MET A 112 -5.38 3.57 7.30
CA MET A 112 -6.03 4.43 6.30
C MET A 112 -5.08 4.74 5.10
N PRO A 113 -5.60 5.12 3.91
CA PRO A 113 -4.74 5.35 2.74
C PRO A 113 -3.88 6.63 2.81
N TYR A 114 -4.32 7.66 3.53
CA TYR A 114 -3.68 8.99 3.53
C TYR A 114 -2.61 9.17 4.63
N MET A 115 -1.89 8.09 4.96
CA MET A 115 -1.05 8.00 6.15
C MET A 115 0.41 8.33 5.97
N THR A 116 0.75 8.87 4.80
CA THR A 116 2.03 9.55 4.56
C THR A 116 2.02 10.88 5.31
N GLY A 117 2.98 11.07 6.20
CA GLY A 117 3.29 12.33 6.86
C GLY A 117 4.78 12.39 7.11
#